data_AF-A0A7W1C0P6-F1
#
_entry.id   AF-A0A7W1C0P6-F1
#
_cell.length_a   1.000
_cell.length_b   1.000
_cell.length_c   1.000
_cell.angle_alpha   90.00
_cell.angle_beta   90.00
_cell.angle_gamma   90.00
#
_symmetry.space_group_name_H-M   'P 1'
#
loop_
_entity.id
_entity.type
_entity.pdbx_description
1 polymer ?
#
loop_
_entity_poly.entity_id
_entity_poly.type
_entity_poly.pdbx_seq_one_letter_code
_entity_poly.pdbx_strand_id
1 'polypeptide(L)'
;MGQFLPADLSKGDPNTLGGYMAVHARPAAFEGTDGASYSAEIVTDPAPEAGDQVVAGYILFVRWRASDPVASGHVETEYLATGAEPEVRRRIGTLTLQEVRALLNSAVGRTSPSQPWWEVMREEGGA
;
A
#
# COMPACT_ATOMS: atom_id res chain seq x y z
N MET A 1 -3.11 22.88 13.73
CA MET A 1 -4.14 23.19 12.72
C MET A 1 -3.59 22.70 11.38
N GLY A 2 -4.23 21.73 10.73
CA GLY A 2 -3.74 21.21 9.45
C GLY A 2 -3.95 22.25 8.35
N GLN A 3 -2.87 22.69 7.71
CA GLN A 3 -2.96 23.57 6.55
C GLN A 3 -3.30 22.72 5.32
N PHE A 4 -4.38 23.06 4.63
CA PHE A 4 -4.68 22.44 3.34
C PHE A 4 -3.60 22.84 2.33
N LEU A 5 -2.86 21.84 1.83
CA LEU A 5 -1.93 22.01 0.73
C LEU A 5 -2.65 21.59 -0.57
N PRO A 6 -2.83 22.52 -1.54
CA PRO A 6 -3.41 22.17 -2.82
C PRO A 6 -2.49 21.21 -3.60
N ALA A 7 -3.08 20.44 -4.51
CA ALA A 7 -2.36 19.54 -5.39
C ALA A 7 -1.35 20.30 -6.27
N ASP A 8 -0.11 19.82 -6.31
CA ASP A 8 0.93 20.36 -7.21
C ASP A 8 1.12 19.43 -8.41
N LEU A 9 0.37 19.70 -9.47
CA LEU A 9 0.34 18.91 -10.71
C LEU A 9 1.68 18.91 -11.46
N SER A 10 2.65 19.76 -11.09
CA SER A 10 3.98 19.73 -11.70
C SER A 10 4.83 18.54 -11.23
N LYS A 11 4.42 17.87 -10.15
CA LYS A 11 5.21 16.81 -9.50
C LYS A 11 5.07 15.43 -10.12
N GLY A 12 4.12 15.22 -11.03
CA GLY A 12 3.93 13.94 -11.72
C GLY A 12 2.53 13.75 -12.29
N ASP A 13 2.27 12.59 -12.88
CA ASP A 13 0.94 12.23 -13.36
C ASP A 13 0.05 11.74 -12.20
N PRO A 14 -0.97 12.51 -11.78
CA PRO A 14 -1.82 12.14 -10.64
C PRO A 14 -2.67 10.88 -10.89
N ASN A 15 -2.69 10.34 -12.11
CA ASN A 15 -3.37 9.09 -12.45
C ASN A 15 -2.50 7.84 -12.24
N THR A 16 -1.24 8.01 -11.85
CA THR A 16 -0.33 6.94 -11.42
C THR A 16 -0.17 6.95 -9.91
N LEU A 17 0.20 5.82 -9.31
CA LEU A 17 0.38 5.72 -7.86
C LEU A 17 1.46 6.71 -7.35
N GLY A 18 2.63 6.67 -7.98
CA GLY A 18 3.76 7.53 -7.61
C GLY A 18 3.46 9.00 -7.87
N GLY A 19 2.82 9.32 -8.99
CA GLY A 19 2.43 10.69 -9.31
C GLY A 19 1.34 11.23 -8.38
N TYR A 20 0.32 10.43 -8.01
CA TYR A 20 -0.66 10.82 -7.01
C TYR A 20 0.00 11.19 -5.67
N MET A 21 0.89 10.33 -5.18
CA MET A 21 1.60 10.56 -3.91
C MET A 21 2.46 11.83 -3.96
N ALA A 22 3.13 12.08 -5.09
CA ALA A 22 3.94 13.28 -5.29
C ALA A 22 3.08 14.56 -5.34
N VAL A 23 1.98 14.53 -6.10
CA VAL A 23 1.07 15.66 -6.32
C VAL A 23 0.31 16.02 -5.03
N HIS A 24 -0.15 15.03 -4.28
CA HIS A 24 -1.04 15.22 -3.12
C HIS A 24 -0.35 15.11 -1.76
N ALA A 25 0.93 14.69 -1.72
CA ALA A 25 1.71 14.48 -0.49
C ALA A 25 1.00 13.58 0.54
N ARG A 26 0.24 12.59 0.08
CA ARG A 26 -0.48 11.60 0.90
C ARG A 26 -0.66 10.28 0.15
N PRO A 27 -0.86 9.16 0.86
CA PRO A 27 -1.20 7.87 0.24
C PRO A 27 -2.46 7.95 -0.63
N ALA A 28 -2.48 7.20 -1.74
CA ALA A 28 -3.68 7.01 -2.53
C ALA A 28 -4.70 6.15 -1.76
N ALA A 29 -5.97 6.54 -1.81
CA ALA A 29 -7.05 5.83 -1.13
C ALA A 29 -7.95 5.09 -2.13
N PHE A 30 -8.39 3.89 -1.77
CA PHE A 30 -9.19 2.99 -2.60
C PHE A 30 -10.31 2.34 -1.77
N GLU A 31 -11.41 2.01 -2.43
CA GLU A 31 -12.43 1.13 -1.87
C GLU A 31 -12.20 -0.30 -2.38
N GLY A 32 -12.09 -1.24 -1.45
CA GLY A 32 -11.96 -2.67 -1.75
C GLY A 32 -13.31 -3.30 -2.11
N THR A 33 -13.29 -4.49 -2.71
CA THR A 33 -14.52 -5.26 -3.02
C THR A 33 -15.31 -5.71 -1.79
N ASP A 34 -14.72 -5.62 -0.60
CA ASP A 34 -15.35 -5.88 0.69
C ASP A 34 -15.99 -4.62 1.31
N GLY A 35 -15.99 -3.49 0.59
CA GLY A 35 -16.58 -2.22 1.01
C GLY A 35 -15.74 -1.44 2.03
N ALA A 36 -14.52 -1.91 2.37
CA ALA A 36 -13.63 -1.17 3.27
C ALA A 36 -12.78 -0.14 2.52
N SER A 37 -12.35 0.89 3.26
CA SER A 37 -11.39 1.89 2.76
C SER A 37 -9.96 1.42 2.98
N TYR A 38 -9.11 1.61 1.97
CA TYR A 38 -7.70 1.25 1.99
C TYR A 38 -6.82 2.42 1.58
N SER A 39 -5.66 2.59 2.23
CA SER A 39 -4.58 3.44 1.73
C SER A 39 -3.45 2.58 1.18
N ALA A 40 -2.86 2.97 0.06
CA ALA A 40 -1.77 2.24 -0.59
C ALA A 40 -0.40 2.89 -0.35
N GLU A 41 0.60 2.07 -0.06
CA GLU A 41 2.01 2.46 0.07
C GLU A 41 2.90 1.50 -0.73
N ILE A 42 4.00 2.00 -1.30
CA ILE A 42 5.01 1.17 -1.97
C ILE A 42 6.04 0.74 -0.93
N VAL A 43 6.14 -0.56 -0.69
CA VAL A 43 7.06 -1.17 0.27
C VAL A 43 8.09 -2.01 -0.48
N THR A 44 9.28 -2.14 0.09
CA THR A 44 10.38 -2.92 -0.47
C THR A 44 11.04 -3.74 0.63
N ASP A 45 11.23 -5.03 0.37
CA ASP A 45 11.97 -5.95 1.24
C ASP A 45 13.30 -6.35 0.60
N PRO A 46 14.36 -6.60 1.39
CA PRO A 46 15.60 -7.17 0.87
C PRO A 46 15.35 -8.50 0.15
N ALA A 47 15.97 -8.69 -1.01
CA ALA A 47 15.90 -9.90 -1.83
C ALA A 47 17.30 -10.50 -2.03
N PRO A 48 17.94 -11.03 -0.97
CA PRO A 48 19.34 -11.46 -0.99
C PRO A 48 19.61 -12.61 -1.98
N GLU A 49 18.61 -13.42 -2.31
CA GLU A 49 18.69 -14.48 -3.31
C GLU A 49 18.89 -13.94 -4.74
N ALA A 50 18.53 -12.69 -5.00
CA ALA A 50 18.69 -12.02 -6.29
C ALA A 50 19.96 -11.16 -6.38
N GLY A 51 20.68 -10.98 -5.27
CA GLY A 51 21.94 -10.24 -5.19
C GLY A 51 22.03 -9.33 -3.96
N ASP A 52 23.25 -8.95 -3.61
CA ASP A 52 23.47 -7.96 -2.55
C ASP A 52 22.88 -6.60 -2.96
N GLN A 53 22.23 -5.91 -2.03
CA GLN A 53 21.52 -4.64 -2.24
C GLN A 53 20.32 -4.69 -3.22
N VAL A 54 19.86 -5.88 -3.61
CA VAL A 54 18.62 -6.04 -4.39
C VAL A 54 17.42 -6.06 -3.43
N VAL A 55 16.34 -5.41 -3.83
CA VAL A 55 15.06 -5.44 -3.12
C VAL A 55 13.95 -5.96 -4.02
N ALA A 56 12.91 -6.53 -3.42
CA ALA A 56 11.64 -6.86 -4.06
C ALA A 56 10.55 -5.92 -3.52
N GLY A 57 9.76 -5.32 -4.42
CA GLY A 57 8.74 -4.35 -4.07
C GLY A 57 7.33 -4.84 -4.27
N TYR A 58 6.42 -4.39 -3.42
CA TYR A 58 5.00 -4.71 -3.43
C TYR A 58 4.19 -3.50 -2.99
N ILE A 59 2.86 -3.59 -3.08
CA ILE A 59 1.96 -2.57 -2.54
C ILE A 59 1.33 -3.11 -1.25
N LEU A 60 1.50 -2.35 -0.17
CA LEU A 60 0.81 -2.55 1.09
C LEU A 60 -0.49 -1.73 1.10
N PHE A 61 -1.61 -2.40 1.33
CA PHE A 61 -2.91 -1.74 1.50
C PHE A 61 -3.34 -1.79 2.97
N VAL A 62 -3.29 -0.65 3.65
CA VAL A 62 -3.77 -0.52 5.04
C VAL A 62 -5.28 -0.32 5.03
N ARG A 63 -6.01 -1.22 5.70
CA ARG A 63 -7.46 -1.18 5.85
C ARG A 63 -7.86 -0.24 6.99
N TRP A 64 -8.89 0.56 6.79
CA TRP A 64 -9.40 1.52 7.79
C TRP A 64 -10.83 1.19 8.21
N ARG A 65 -11.15 1.43 9.49
CA ARG A 65 -12.53 1.36 9.99
C ARG A 65 -13.32 2.60 9.56
N ALA A 66 -14.60 2.42 9.28
CA ALA A 66 -15.47 3.53 8.86
C ALA A 66 -15.63 4.64 9.94
N SER A 67 -15.54 4.27 11.22
CA SER A 67 -15.89 5.15 12.34
C SER A 67 -14.71 5.65 13.17
N ASP A 68 -13.49 5.17 12.92
CA ASP A 68 -12.31 5.48 13.72
C ASP A 68 -11.06 5.50 12.82
N PRO A 69 -10.17 6.50 12.90
CA PRO A 69 -8.88 6.51 12.20
C PRO A 69 -7.89 5.46 12.72
N VAL A 70 -8.37 4.27 13.08
CA VAL A 70 -7.58 3.12 13.50
C VAL A 70 -7.55 2.12 12.35
N ALA A 71 -6.34 1.73 11.97
CA ALA A 71 -6.13 0.67 11.01
C ALA A 71 -6.75 -0.65 11.51
N SER A 72 -7.55 -1.30 10.67
CA SER A 72 -8.19 -2.58 10.96
C SER A 72 -7.54 -3.75 10.24
N GLY A 73 -6.27 -3.64 9.88
CA GLY A 73 -5.51 -4.68 9.19
C GLY A 73 -4.92 -4.18 7.90
N HIS A 74 -4.38 -5.11 7.11
CA HIS A 74 -3.80 -4.82 5.82
C HIS A 74 -3.93 -6.04 4.90
N VAL A 75 -3.77 -5.80 3.61
CA VAL A 75 -3.52 -6.83 2.61
C VAL A 75 -2.37 -6.38 1.71
N GLU A 76 -1.68 -7.33 1.12
CA GLU A 76 -0.48 -7.08 0.32
C GLU A 76 -0.61 -7.71 -1.06
N THR A 77 0.05 -7.10 -2.04
CA THR A 77 0.28 -7.77 -3.32
C THR A 77 1.42 -8.78 -3.20
N GLU A 78 1.50 -9.71 -4.14
CA GLU A 78 2.78 -10.37 -4.43
C GLU A 78 3.85 -9.33 -4.83
N TYR A 79 5.12 -9.75 -4.86
CA TYR A 79 6.18 -8.89 -5.38
C TYR A 79 5.95 -8.53 -6.86
N LEU A 80 5.98 -7.24 -7.15
CA LEU A 80 5.68 -6.66 -8.46
C LEU A 80 6.95 -6.34 -9.27
N ALA A 81 8.06 -6.09 -8.58
CA ALA A 81 9.34 -5.78 -9.20
C ALA A 81 10.50 -6.13 -8.27
N THR A 82 11.65 -6.47 -8.86
CA THR A 82 12.91 -6.72 -8.14
C THR A 82 14.03 -5.92 -8.79
N GLY A 83 14.96 -5.37 -8.01
CA GLY A 83 16.07 -4.57 -8.51
C GLY A 83 16.62 -3.62 -7.45
N ALA A 84 17.30 -2.56 -7.89
CA ALA A 84 17.71 -1.48 -6.98
C ALA A 84 16.49 -0.72 -6.44
N GLU A 85 16.48 -0.32 -5.17
CA GLU A 85 15.29 0.27 -4.52
C GLU A 85 14.68 1.46 -5.29
N PRO A 86 15.45 2.46 -5.78
CA PRO A 86 14.87 3.56 -6.54
C PRO A 86 14.21 3.12 -7.84
N GLU A 87 14.72 2.06 -8.48
CA GLU A 87 14.16 1.48 -9.70
C GLU A 87 12.83 0.80 -9.41
N VAL A 88 12.80 -0.03 -8.37
CA VAL A 88 11.62 -0.77 -7.94
C VAL A 88 10.50 0.19 -7.57
N ARG A 89 10.79 1.21 -6.75
CA ARG A 89 9.82 2.25 -6.38
C ARG A 89 9.30 3.01 -7.59
N ARG A 90 10.18 3.41 -8.52
CA ARG A 90 9.78 4.10 -9.74
C ARG A 90 8.87 3.22 -10.60
N ARG A 91 9.23 1.96 -10.81
CA ARG A 91 8.47 1.01 -11.62
C ARG A 91 7.07 0.77 -11.05
N ILE A 92 6.95 0.46 -9.76
CA ILE A 92 5.64 0.30 -9.10
C ILE A 92 4.86 1.61 -9.12
N GLY A 93 5.55 2.74 -8.95
CA GLY A 93 4.95 4.08 -8.99
C GLY A 93 4.33 4.43 -10.34
N THR A 94 4.70 3.78 -11.45
CA THR A 94 4.08 4.01 -12.77
C THR A 94 2.74 3.30 -12.96
N LEU A 95 2.34 2.40 -12.06
CA LEU A 95 1.04 1.76 -12.12
C LEU A 95 -0.06 2.81 -12.05
N THR A 96 -1.04 2.70 -12.94
CA THR A 96 -2.23 3.53 -12.91
C THR A 96 -3.05 3.24 -11.66
N LEU A 97 -3.82 4.24 -11.18
CA LEU A 97 -4.72 4.03 -10.04
C LEU A 97 -5.74 2.90 -10.31
N GLN A 98 -6.10 2.66 -11.58
CA GLN A 98 -6.96 1.54 -11.96
C GLN A 98 -6.27 0.18 -11.79
N GLU A 99 -5.00 0.05 -12.19
CA GLU A 99 -4.21 -1.18 -11.97
C GLU A 99 -4.01 -1.44 -10.47
N VAL A 100 -3.71 -0.41 -9.69
CA VAL A 100 -3.58 -0.52 -8.23
C VAL A 100 -4.90 -1.00 -7.60
N ARG A 101 -6.05 -0.49 -8.06
CA ARG A 101 -7.36 -0.98 -7.61
C ARG A 101 -7.59 -2.45 -7.97
N ALA A 102 -7.18 -2.89 -9.16
CA ALA A 102 -7.30 -4.30 -9.56
C ALA A 102 -6.42 -5.22 -8.69
N LEU A 103 -5.24 -4.75 -8.30
CA LEU A 103 -4.35 -5.44 -7.38
C LEU A 103 -4.96 -5.55 -5.97
N LEU A 104 -5.56 -4.47 -5.45
CA LEU A 104 -6.29 -4.49 -4.18
C LEU A 104 -7.42 -5.54 -4.19
N ASN A 105 -8.27 -5.51 -5.22
CA ASN A 105 -9.39 -6.44 -5.34
C ASN A 105 -8.91 -7.90 -5.36
N SER A 106 -7.79 -8.15 -6.04
CA SER A 106 -7.17 -9.48 -6.08
C SER A 106 -6.60 -9.89 -4.73
N ALA A 107 -5.99 -8.96 -3.97
CA ALA A 107 -5.46 -9.22 -2.63
C ALA A 107 -6.59 -9.51 -1.62
N VAL A 108 -7.64 -8.70 -1.61
CA VAL A 108 -8.83 -8.91 -0.77
C VAL A 108 -9.48 -10.27 -1.06
N GLY A 109 -9.55 -10.70 -2.33
CA GLY A 109 -10.09 -12.02 -2.69
C GLY A 109 -9.27 -13.22 -2.23
N ARG A 110 -7.95 -13.04 -1.96
CA ARG A 110 -7.06 -14.10 -1.44
C ARG A 110 -7.12 -14.20 0.09
N THR A 111 -7.37 -13.11 0.79
CA THR A 111 -7.44 -13.08 2.24
C THR A 111 -8.80 -13.63 2.71
N SER A 112 -8.83 -14.91 3.10
CA SER A 112 -9.88 -15.43 3.99
C SER A 112 -9.87 -14.60 5.29
N PRO A 113 -11.00 -14.37 6.01
CA PRO A 113 -11.02 -13.51 7.18
C PRO A 113 -10.11 -14.07 8.28
N SER A 114 -8.84 -13.67 8.26
CA SER A 114 -7.86 -13.99 9.27
C SER A 114 -8.15 -13.12 10.48
N GLN A 115 -8.03 -13.73 11.66
CA GLN A 115 -8.19 -13.00 12.90
C GLN A 115 -7.27 -11.78 12.92
N PRO A 116 -7.73 -10.67 13.50
CA PRO A 116 -6.93 -9.47 13.54
C PRO A 116 -5.62 -9.66 14.30
N TRP A 117 -4.52 -9.12 13.76
CA TRP A 117 -3.19 -9.23 14.37
C TRP A 117 -3.09 -8.62 15.80
N TRP A 118 -3.98 -7.68 16.16
CA TRP A 118 -4.06 -7.16 17.53
C TRP A 118 -4.81 -8.09 18.49
N GLU A 119 -5.68 -8.99 18.02
CA GLU A 119 -6.21 -10.08 18.85
C GLU A 119 -5.09 -11.06 19.17
N VAL A 120 -4.26 -11.39 18.18
CA VAL A 120 -3.07 -12.23 18.34
C VAL A 120 -2.07 -11.61 19.35
N MET A 121 -1.76 -10.31 19.23
CA MET A 121 -0.86 -9.64 20.18
C MET A 121 -1.44 -9.52 21.60
N ARG A 122 -2.77 -9.47 21.76
CA ARG A 122 -3.42 -9.41 23.08
C ARG A 122 -3.39 -10.76 23.80
N GLU A 123 -3.30 -11.87 23.05
CA GLU A 123 -3.13 -13.21 23.59
C GLU A 123 -1.68 -13.49 24.02
N GLU A 124 -0.68 -12.93 23.34
CA GLU A 124 0.74 -13.09 23.69
C GLU A 124 1.20 -12.23 24.88
N GLY A 125 0.54 -11.10 25.15
CA GLY A 125 0.87 -10.19 26.27
C GLY A 125 0.24 -10.57 27.61
N GLY A 126 -0.47 -11.71 27.69
CA GLY A 126 -1.16 -12.19 28.88
C GLY A 126 -0.52 -13.44 29.48
N ALA A 127 0.70 -13.30 30.02
CA ALA A 127 1.34 -14.30 30.88
C ALA A 127 1.90 -13.64 32.14
#